data_AF-A0A0D1CKL1-F1
#
_entry.id   AF-A0A0D1CKL1-F1
#
_cell.length_a   1.000
_cell.length_b   1.000
_cell.length_c   1.000
_cell.angle_alpha   90.00
_cell.angle_beta   90.00
_cell.angle_gamma   90.00
#
_symmetry.space_group_name_H-M   'P 1'
#
loop_
_entity.id
_entity.type
_entity.pdbx_description
1 polymer ?
#
loop_
_entity_poly.entity_id
_entity_poly.type
_entity_poly.pdbx_seq_one_letter_code
_entity_poly.pdbx_strand_id
1 'polypeptide(L)'
;MIRPFLLSTLLCASFGAAQAHEFWIEAEDYSVAPGETVTARFRVGEKLSGSSFSYLPNRTARYEMIVGGEARPVPVRIGDNPAFAVPDLPEGLLIVVHETTDSTLTYRDKGDRTGWERFVGFTEHKAMDGVPEAHLQRGLPQEEVREKYRRFAKALIAVGDGDGSDREVGLRSEIVAEANPYTDNLGGGLPVRVLLDGLPRPGAQVELFARAPDGEVEVTLHETDAEGRAMLPVQPGYEYLADSVAMVPLDPQSDGAMWHSLWAALTFAVPAE
;
A
#
# COMPACT_ATOMS: atom_id res chain seq x y z
N MET A 1 27.04 -35.24 41.13
CA MET A 1 26.17 -35.44 39.94
C MET A 1 25.76 -34.07 39.43
N ILE A 2 26.48 -33.54 38.45
CA ILE A 2 26.25 -32.20 37.87
C ILE A 2 25.47 -32.42 36.57
N ARG A 3 24.23 -31.95 36.51
CA ARG A 3 23.39 -32.01 35.30
C ARG A 3 23.81 -30.91 34.33
N PRO A 4 24.01 -31.19 33.03
CA PRO A 4 24.32 -30.16 32.05
C PRO A 4 23.05 -29.38 31.69
N PHE A 5 23.13 -28.05 31.70
CA PHE A 5 22.14 -27.19 31.08
C PHE A 5 22.33 -27.25 29.56
N LEU A 6 21.35 -27.81 28.86
CA LEU A 6 21.25 -27.72 27.40
C LEU A 6 20.81 -26.30 27.05
N LEU A 7 21.75 -25.51 26.50
CA LEU A 7 21.48 -24.22 25.90
C LEU A 7 20.71 -24.48 24.59
N SER A 8 19.39 -24.31 24.62
CA SER A 8 18.55 -24.44 23.43
C SER A 8 18.70 -23.16 22.61
N THR A 9 19.44 -23.24 21.50
CA THR A 9 19.56 -22.16 20.53
C THR A 9 18.21 -22.03 19.81
N LEU A 10 17.45 -20.99 20.12
CA LEU A 10 16.23 -20.64 19.39
C LEU A 10 16.64 -20.24 17.97
N LEU A 11 16.41 -21.14 17.01
CA LEU A 11 16.55 -20.85 15.59
C LEU A 11 15.34 -20.00 15.19
N CYS A 12 15.51 -18.68 15.09
CA CYS A 12 14.50 -17.81 14.49
C CYS A 12 14.31 -18.27 13.03
N ALA A 13 13.24 -19.03 12.78
CA ALA A 13 12.79 -19.31 11.44
C ALA A 13 12.33 -17.99 10.84
N SER A 14 13.07 -17.51 9.83
CA SER A 14 12.62 -16.40 8.99
C SER A 14 11.40 -16.88 8.20
N PHE A 15 10.21 -16.65 8.74
CA PHE A 15 8.94 -16.86 8.05
C PHE A 15 8.89 -15.91 6.85
N GLY A 16 9.35 -16.36 5.68
CA GLY A 16 9.10 -15.60 4.44
C GLY A 16 7.60 -15.57 4.22
N ALA A 17 6.94 -14.43 4.42
CA ALA A 17 5.51 -14.30 4.17
C ALA A 17 5.18 -14.72 2.73
N ALA A 18 3.97 -15.22 2.52
CA ALA A 18 3.47 -15.52 1.19
C ALA A 18 3.64 -14.28 0.30
N GLN A 19 4.21 -14.46 -0.90
CA GLN A 19 4.58 -13.35 -1.78
C GLN A 19 3.35 -12.66 -2.35
N ALA A 20 2.80 -11.73 -1.59
CA ALA A 20 2.02 -10.62 -2.07
C ALA A 20 2.80 -9.37 -1.70
N HIS A 21 3.54 -8.85 -2.67
CA HIS A 21 4.38 -7.67 -2.52
C HIS A 21 3.53 -6.40 -2.53
N GLU A 22 3.94 -5.41 -1.74
CA GLU A 22 3.39 -4.05 -1.79
C GLU A 22 3.58 -3.47 -3.20
N PHE A 23 2.63 -2.61 -3.60
CA PHE A 23 2.74 -1.78 -4.80
C PHE A 23 2.53 -0.33 -4.41
N TRP A 24 3.42 0.55 -4.83
CA TRP A 24 3.33 1.97 -4.51
C TRP A 24 3.83 2.85 -5.64
N ILE A 25 3.49 4.13 -5.55
CA ILE A 25 4.06 5.19 -6.39
C ILE A 25 5.18 5.83 -5.56
N GLU A 26 6.42 5.74 -6.04
CA GLU A 26 7.59 6.31 -5.37
C GLU A 26 8.03 7.56 -6.13
N ALA A 27 7.89 8.74 -5.52
CA ALA A 27 8.49 9.95 -6.06
C ALA A 27 10.02 9.86 -5.95
N GLU A 28 10.75 10.43 -6.92
CA GLU A 28 12.21 10.56 -6.78
C GLU A 28 12.56 11.66 -5.76
N ASP A 29 11.71 12.69 -5.69
CA ASP A 29 11.69 13.72 -4.66
C ASP A 29 10.23 14.02 -4.30
N TYR A 30 9.93 14.04 -3.00
CA TYR A 30 8.60 14.33 -2.48
C TYR A 30 8.34 15.83 -2.25
N SER A 31 9.36 16.68 -2.41
CA SER A 31 9.29 18.15 -2.26
C SER A 31 10.04 18.82 -3.42
N VAL A 32 9.33 19.05 -4.52
CA VAL A 32 9.91 19.52 -5.79
C VAL A 32 9.81 21.04 -5.92
N ALA A 33 10.88 21.70 -6.40
CA ALA A 33 10.87 23.15 -6.56
C ALA A 33 9.98 23.61 -7.74
N PRO A 34 9.44 24.84 -7.71
CA PRO A 34 8.63 25.37 -8.82
C PRO A 34 9.40 25.37 -10.15
N GLY A 35 8.75 24.91 -11.22
CA GLY A 35 9.36 24.82 -12.56
C GLY A 35 10.26 23.59 -12.78
N GLU A 36 10.45 22.75 -11.78
CA GLU A 36 11.14 21.47 -11.95
C GLU A 36 10.18 20.37 -12.43
N THR A 37 10.76 19.23 -12.82
CA THR A 37 9.98 18.06 -13.22
C THR A 37 9.72 17.17 -12.03
N VAL A 38 8.45 16.90 -11.75
CA VAL A 38 8.08 15.86 -10.79
C VAL A 38 8.19 14.50 -11.47
N THR A 39 8.97 13.60 -10.89
CA THR A 39 9.16 12.23 -11.37
C THR A 39 8.73 11.21 -10.32
N ALA A 40 8.05 10.14 -10.76
CA ALA A 40 7.63 9.06 -9.88
C ALA A 40 7.61 7.71 -10.61
N ARG A 41 7.85 6.63 -9.86
CA ARG A 41 7.94 5.25 -10.36
C ARG A 41 6.87 4.38 -9.74
N PHE A 42 6.31 3.47 -10.53
CA PHE A 42 5.59 2.35 -9.94
C PHE A 42 6.57 1.33 -9.39
N ARG A 43 6.39 0.92 -8.15
CA ARG A 43 7.24 -0.06 -7.48
C ARG A 43 6.43 -1.27 -7.08
N VAL A 44 7.07 -2.45 -7.14
CA VAL A 44 6.58 -3.66 -6.48
C VAL A 44 7.72 -4.25 -5.67
N GLY A 45 7.49 -4.51 -4.39
CA GLY A 45 8.55 -4.93 -3.50
C GLY A 45 8.08 -5.15 -2.07
N GLU A 46 9.03 -5.08 -1.15
CA GLU A 46 8.80 -5.21 0.30
C GLU A 46 9.74 -4.24 1.01
N LYS A 47 9.30 -3.63 2.12
CA LYS A 47 10.11 -2.69 2.91
C LYS A 47 10.71 -1.55 2.08
N LEU A 48 9.87 -0.93 1.23
CA LEU A 48 10.26 0.16 0.32
C LEU A 48 11.46 -0.18 -0.60
N SER A 49 11.71 -1.48 -0.82
CA SER A 49 12.72 -1.98 -1.75
C SER A 49 12.05 -2.86 -2.78
N GLY A 50 12.17 -2.48 -4.05
CA GLY A 50 11.38 -3.11 -5.09
C GLY A 50 11.82 -2.79 -6.51
N SER A 51 11.32 -3.61 -7.43
CA SER A 51 11.54 -3.40 -8.87
C SER A 51 10.68 -2.22 -9.35
N SER A 52 11.24 -1.41 -10.26
CA SER A 52 10.49 -0.36 -10.95
C SER A 52 9.72 -0.94 -12.14
N PHE A 53 8.46 -0.54 -12.30
CA PHE A 53 7.59 -0.99 -13.38
C PHE A 53 7.22 0.15 -14.31
N SER A 54 7.15 -0.16 -15.61
CA SER A 54 6.66 0.78 -16.61
C SER A 54 5.15 0.96 -16.57
N TYR A 55 4.66 2.10 -17.02
CA TYR A 55 3.24 2.30 -17.30
C TYR A 55 2.77 1.37 -18.42
N LEU A 56 1.73 0.58 -18.13
CA LEU A 56 1.09 -0.32 -19.08
C LEU A 56 -0.43 -0.09 -19.05
N PRO A 57 -1.05 0.38 -20.15
CA PRO A 57 -2.47 0.73 -20.16
C PRO A 57 -3.37 -0.49 -19.96
N ASN A 58 -2.96 -1.67 -20.43
CA ASN A 58 -3.71 -2.92 -20.23
C ASN A 58 -3.67 -3.46 -18.78
N ARG A 59 -2.87 -2.85 -17.90
CA ARG A 59 -2.79 -3.17 -16.47
C ARG A 59 -3.29 -2.03 -15.59
N THR A 60 -3.87 -0.99 -16.19
CA THR A 60 -4.26 0.24 -15.51
C THR A 60 -5.74 0.51 -15.77
N ALA A 61 -6.55 0.53 -14.71
CA ALA A 61 -7.95 0.91 -14.77
C ALA A 61 -8.14 2.43 -14.66
N ARG A 62 -7.31 3.10 -13.85
CA ARG A 62 -7.32 4.55 -13.66
C ARG A 62 -5.90 5.06 -13.45
N TYR A 63 -5.56 6.18 -14.08
CA TYR A 63 -4.30 6.88 -13.83
C TYR A 63 -4.45 8.37 -14.11
N GLU A 64 -4.36 9.16 -13.04
CA GLU A 64 -4.60 10.59 -13.07
C GLU A 64 -3.74 11.31 -12.03
N MET A 65 -3.67 12.61 -12.16
CA MET A 65 -3.11 13.51 -11.16
C MET A 65 -4.17 14.52 -10.74
N ILE A 66 -4.12 14.95 -9.50
CA ILE A 66 -4.93 16.06 -8.99
C ILE A 66 -4.00 17.21 -8.70
N VAL A 67 -4.29 18.34 -9.33
CA VAL A 67 -3.45 19.53 -9.32
C VAL A 67 -4.35 20.75 -9.18
N GLY A 68 -4.13 21.58 -8.17
CA GLY A 68 -5.02 22.70 -7.86
C GLY A 68 -6.48 22.26 -7.60
N GLY A 69 -6.68 21.06 -7.05
CA GLY A 69 -8.00 20.48 -6.77
C GLY A 69 -8.71 19.84 -7.98
N GLU A 70 -8.15 19.95 -9.18
CA GLU A 70 -8.73 19.39 -10.40
C GLU A 70 -8.05 18.08 -10.80
N ALA A 71 -8.85 17.05 -11.11
CA ALA A 71 -8.35 15.80 -11.67
C ALA A 71 -7.99 15.98 -13.15
N ARG A 72 -6.81 15.54 -13.54
CA ARG A 72 -6.25 15.64 -14.90
C ARG A 72 -5.59 14.31 -15.29
N PRO A 73 -5.67 13.89 -16.56
CA PRO A 73 -4.94 12.72 -17.02
C PRO A 73 -3.43 12.97 -16.91
N VAL A 74 -2.67 11.93 -16.54
CA VAL A 74 -1.20 11.98 -16.61
C VAL A 74 -0.79 11.87 -18.08
N PRO A 75 0.08 12.77 -18.61
CA PRO A 75 0.54 12.73 -20.00
C PRO A 75 1.60 11.64 -20.24
N VAL A 76 1.29 10.40 -19.88
CA VAL A 76 2.18 9.23 -19.94
C VAL A 76 2.05 8.45 -21.26
N ARG A 77 3.11 7.75 -21.65
CA ARG A 77 3.13 6.81 -22.79
C ARG A 77 3.32 5.38 -22.31
N ILE A 78 2.84 4.44 -23.13
CA ILE A 78 3.08 3.02 -22.91
C ILE A 78 4.59 2.75 -22.82
N GLY A 79 5.01 2.08 -21.73
CA GLY A 79 6.40 1.73 -21.49
C GLY A 79 7.20 2.74 -20.65
N ASP A 80 6.66 3.93 -20.37
CA ASP A 80 7.35 4.95 -19.58
C ASP A 80 7.76 4.43 -18.19
N ASN A 81 9.03 4.65 -17.84
CA ASN A 81 9.65 4.35 -16.54
C ASN A 81 10.80 5.35 -16.32
N PRO A 82 10.60 6.44 -15.54
CA PRO A 82 9.53 6.66 -14.57
C PRO A 82 8.12 6.73 -15.18
N ALA A 83 7.14 6.21 -14.45
CA ALA A 83 5.75 6.13 -14.91
C ALA A 83 5.04 7.49 -14.83
N PHE A 84 5.56 8.40 -14.00
CA PHE A 84 5.17 9.80 -13.90
C PHE A 84 6.38 10.68 -14.18
N ALA A 85 6.25 11.62 -15.13
CA ALA A 85 7.26 12.64 -15.40
C ALA A 85 6.55 13.87 -15.98
N VAL A 86 6.24 14.85 -15.14
CA VAL A 86 5.47 16.03 -15.54
C VAL A 86 6.22 17.30 -15.12
N PRO A 87 6.67 18.13 -16.08
CA PRO A 87 7.30 19.41 -15.79
C PRO A 87 6.27 20.49 -15.47
N ASP A 88 6.75 21.56 -14.86
CA ASP A 88 6.02 22.84 -14.73
C ASP A 88 4.62 22.70 -14.13
N LEU A 89 4.47 21.80 -13.16
CA LEU A 89 3.25 21.73 -12.36
C LEU A 89 3.11 23.02 -11.53
N PRO A 90 1.88 23.55 -11.37
CA PRO A 90 1.65 24.66 -10.47
C PRO A 90 1.97 24.25 -9.03
N GLU A 91 2.31 25.24 -8.22
CA GLU A 91 2.56 25.05 -6.80
C GLU A 91 1.32 24.53 -6.07
N GLY A 92 1.57 23.75 -5.02
CA GLY A 92 0.58 23.10 -4.18
C GLY A 92 0.83 21.61 -4.00
N LEU A 93 -0.12 20.95 -3.33
CA LEU A 93 -0.13 19.51 -3.14
C LEU A 93 -0.56 18.79 -4.43
N LEU A 94 0.36 18.03 -5.02
CA LEU A 94 0.08 17.07 -6.09
C LEU A 94 -0.39 15.75 -5.47
N ILE A 95 -1.49 15.20 -6.00
CA ILE A 95 -1.93 13.83 -5.70
C ILE A 95 -1.83 13.02 -6.98
N VAL A 96 -0.98 12.00 -7.02
CA VAL A 96 -0.92 11.05 -8.14
C VAL A 96 -1.73 9.82 -7.76
N VAL A 97 -2.65 9.39 -8.63
CA VAL A 97 -3.58 8.29 -8.37
C VAL A 97 -3.41 7.21 -9.42
N HIS A 98 -3.19 5.96 -9.02
CA HIS A 98 -3.15 4.79 -9.89
C HIS A 98 -4.04 3.66 -9.37
N GLU A 99 -4.80 3.05 -10.27
CA GLU A 99 -5.57 1.84 -10.04
C GLU A 99 -5.19 0.78 -11.08
N THR A 100 -4.81 -0.41 -10.62
CA THR A 100 -4.54 -1.53 -11.54
C THR A 100 -5.84 -2.15 -12.07
N THR A 101 -5.76 -2.88 -13.18
CA THR A 101 -6.79 -3.89 -13.46
C THR A 101 -6.66 -5.06 -12.48
N ASP A 102 -7.68 -5.92 -12.41
CA ASP A 102 -7.58 -7.17 -11.64
C ASP A 102 -6.47 -8.06 -12.20
N SER A 103 -5.73 -8.69 -11.29
CA SER A 103 -4.82 -9.78 -11.58
C SER A 103 -5.18 -10.99 -10.73
N THR A 104 -4.75 -12.19 -11.12
CA THR A 104 -5.07 -13.42 -10.40
C THR A 104 -3.83 -14.02 -9.75
N LEU A 105 -4.00 -14.54 -8.53
CA LEU A 105 -3.00 -15.35 -7.84
C LEU A 105 -3.62 -16.71 -7.51
N THR A 106 -2.83 -17.77 -7.60
CA THR A 106 -3.20 -19.09 -7.05
C THR A 106 -2.15 -19.48 -6.05
N TYR A 107 -2.57 -19.74 -4.82
CA TYR A 107 -1.68 -20.18 -3.76
C TYR A 107 -1.29 -21.63 -4.03
N ARG A 108 -0.01 -21.82 -4.36
CA ARG A 108 0.61 -23.11 -4.63
C ARG A 108 1.63 -23.43 -3.56
N ASP A 109 1.86 -24.72 -3.35
CA ASP A 109 2.92 -25.22 -2.48
C ASP A 109 4.26 -24.59 -2.86
N LYS A 110 5.02 -24.16 -1.85
CA LYS A 110 6.36 -23.58 -2.04
C LYS A 110 7.21 -23.88 -0.81
N GLY A 111 8.27 -24.65 -1.04
CA GLY A 111 9.13 -25.12 0.04
C GLY A 111 8.37 -26.12 0.90
N ASP A 112 8.33 -25.87 2.20
CA ASP A 112 7.70 -26.68 3.23
C ASP A 112 6.25 -26.29 3.54
N ARG A 113 5.71 -25.25 2.89
CA ARG A 113 4.33 -24.78 3.09
C ARG A 113 3.44 -25.08 1.90
N THR A 114 2.26 -25.60 2.21
CA THR A 114 1.14 -25.80 1.27
C THR A 114 0.58 -24.46 0.78
N GLY A 115 -0.15 -24.49 -0.33
CA GLY A 115 -0.93 -23.33 -0.80
C GLY A 115 -1.88 -22.78 0.28
N TRP A 116 -2.55 -23.68 1.01
CA TRP A 116 -3.44 -23.31 2.11
C TRP A 116 -2.71 -22.57 3.24
N GLU A 117 -1.60 -23.11 3.76
CA GLU A 117 -0.82 -22.47 4.82
C GLU A 117 -0.29 -21.09 4.39
N ARG A 118 0.03 -20.92 3.11
CA ARG A 118 0.42 -19.62 2.56
C ARG A 118 -0.75 -18.63 2.49
N PHE A 119 -1.95 -19.09 2.16
CA PHE A 119 -3.15 -18.26 2.18
C PHE A 119 -3.48 -17.81 3.61
N VAL A 120 -3.49 -18.75 4.56
CA VAL A 120 -3.71 -18.46 5.98
C VAL A 120 -2.66 -17.49 6.52
N GLY A 121 -1.38 -17.75 6.28
CA GLY A 121 -0.31 -16.86 6.74
C GLY A 121 -0.37 -15.45 6.11
N PHE A 122 -0.88 -15.32 4.89
CA PHE A 122 -1.16 -14.00 4.30
C PHE A 122 -2.30 -13.28 5.04
N THR A 123 -3.41 -13.98 5.29
CA THR A 123 -4.55 -13.38 6.01
C THR A 123 -4.20 -13.00 7.44
N GLU A 124 -3.40 -13.82 8.13
CA GLU A 124 -2.91 -13.50 9.49
C GLU A 124 -1.97 -12.28 9.48
N HIS A 125 -1.02 -12.24 8.54
CA HIS A 125 -0.09 -11.12 8.45
C HIS A 125 -0.78 -9.78 8.17
N LYS A 126 -1.84 -9.78 7.35
CA LYS A 126 -2.63 -8.58 7.05
C LYS A 126 -3.83 -8.37 7.99
N ALA A 127 -3.87 -9.07 9.14
CA ALA A 127 -4.95 -9.03 10.14
C ALA A 127 -6.37 -9.15 9.55
N MET A 128 -6.54 -10.06 8.59
CA MET A 128 -7.82 -10.37 7.94
C MET A 128 -8.54 -11.49 8.69
N ASP A 129 -8.85 -11.23 9.96
CA ASP A 129 -9.46 -12.21 10.86
C ASP A 129 -10.75 -12.80 10.27
N GLY A 130 -10.94 -14.11 10.43
CA GLY A 130 -12.14 -14.81 9.98
C GLY A 130 -12.15 -15.20 8.50
N VAL A 131 -11.18 -14.76 7.68
CA VAL A 131 -11.12 -15.13 6.25
C VAL A 131 -10.89 -16.64 6.07
N PRO A 132 -9.94 -17.30 6.75
CA PRO A 132 -9.80 -18.76 6.69
C PRO A 132 -11.06 -19.50 7.15
N GLU A 133 -11.69 -19.08 8.24
CA GLU A 133 -12.91 -19.69 8.77
C GLU A 133 -14.06 -19.54 7.77
N ALA A 134 -14.24 -18.36 7.19
CA ALA A 134 -15.23 -18.09 6.16
C ALA A 134 -14.96 -18.95 4.90
N HIS A 135 -13.70 -19.16 4.54
CA HIS A 135 -13.33 -20.05 3.43
C HIS A 135 -13.84 -21.48 3.68
N LEU A 136 -13.58 -22.02 4.88
CA LEU A 136 -14.02 -23.38 5.26
C LEU A 136 -15.54 -23.49 5.37
N GLN A 137 -16.20 -22.49 5.95
CA GLN A 137 -17.67 -22.46 6.09
C GLN A 137 -18.38 -22.42 4.73
N ARG A 138 -17.76 -21.80 3.73
CA ARG A 138 -18.25 -21.78 2.35
C ARG A 138 -18.02 -23.11 1.61
N GLY A 139 -17.36 -24.09 2.23
CA GLY A 139 -17.06 -25.39 1.63
C GLY A 139 -16.10 -25.30 0.44
N LEU A 140 -15.26 -24.27 0.40
CA LEU A 140 -14.30 -24.05 -0.67
C LEU A 140 -13.08 -24.99 -0.51
N PRO A 141 -12.45 -25.40 -1.63
CA PRO A 141 -11.28 -26.27 -1.59
C PRO A 141 -10.06 -25.52 -1.05
N GLN A 142 -9.29 -26.19 -0.19
CA GLN A 142 -8.06 -25.67 0.36
C GLN A 142 -6.88 -25.81 -0.62
N GLU A 143 -6.99 -26.70 -1.62
CA GLU A 143 -6.05 -26.79 -2.72
C GLU A 143 -6.30 -25.66 -3.74
N GLU A 144 -5.20 -25.10 -4.28
CA GLU A 144 -5.25 -24.08 -5.33
C GLU A 144 -6.19 -22.89 -5.00
N VAL A 145 -6.21 -22.43 -3.75
CA VAL A 145 -6.94 -21.21 -3.37
C VAL A 145 -6.58 -20.11 -4.37
N ARG A 146 -7.59 -19.61 -5.08
CA ARG A 146 -7.41 -18.60 -6.13
C ARG A 146 -8.03 -17.31 -5.68
N GLU A 147 -7.28 -16.22 -5.81
CA GLU A 147 -7.78 -14.88 -5.57
C GLU A 147 -7.59 -13.99 -6.81
N LYS A 148 -8.44 -12.96 -6.90
CA LYS A 148 -8.13 -11.75 -7.63
C LYS A 148 -7.47 -10.76 -6.68
N TYR A 149 -6.66 -9.87 -7.22
CA TYR A 149 -6.18 -8.71 -6.50
C TYR A 149 -6.20 -7.47 -7.37
N ARG A 150 -6.46 -6.33 -6.73
CA ARG A 150 -6.37 -5.00 -7.32
C ARG A 150 -5.62 -4.06 -6.37
N ARG A 151 -4.81 -3.17 -6.95
CA ARG A 151 -4.02 -2.19 -6.21
C ARG A 151 -4.49 -0.77 -6.52
N PHE A 152 -4.57 0.03 -5.47
CA PHE A 152 -5.03 1.40 -5.43
C PHE A 152 -3.93 2.22 -4.75
N ALA A 153 -3.16 2.98 -5.53
CA ALA A 153 -2.03 3.73 -5.01
C ALA A 153 -2.30 5.24 -5.15
N LYS A 154 -2.04 5.98 -4.07
CA LYS A 154 -1.90 7.43 -4.07
C LYS A 154 -0.49 7.81 -3.65
N ALA A 155 0.05 8.86 -4.26
CA ALA A 155 1.22 9.58 -3.76
C ALA A 155 0.87 11.04 -3.55
N LEU A 156 1.24 11.58 -2.40
CA LEU A 156 1.21 13.01 -2.11
C LEU A 156 2.62 13.55 -2.36
N ILE A 157 2.74 14.66 -3.08
CA ILE A 157 4.03 15.29 -3.43
C ILE A 157 3.84 16.80 -3.32
N ALA A 158 4.72 17.49 -2.61
CA ALA A 158 4.74 18.95 -2.57
C ALA A 158 5.42 19.51 -3.82
N VAL A 159 4.77 20.46 -4.49
CA VAL A 159 5.37 21.30 -5.52
C VAL A 159 5.40 22.72 -4.99
N GLY A 160 6.57 23.34 -4.87
CA GLY A 160 6.70 24.67 -4.28
C GLY A 160 6.26 24.70 -2.81
N ASP A 161 5.25 25.50 -2.50
CA ASP A 161 4.69 25.64 -1.15
C ASP A 161 4.04 24.36 -0.59
N GLY A 162 3.64 23.40 -1.46
CA GLY A 162 2.96 22.18 -1.04
C GLY A 162 1.56 22.42 -0.47
N ASP A 163 0.98 23.61 -0.66
CA ASP A 163 -0.33 23.97 -0.11
C ASP A 163 -1.45 23.13 -0.72
N GLY A 164 -2.36 22.68 0.14
CA GLY A 164 -3.51 21.85 -0.26
C GLY A 164 -3.87 20.81 0.77
N SER A 165 -4.70 19.85 0.37
CA SER A 165 -5.10 18.72 1.19
C SER A 165 -5.32 17.49 0.31
N ASP A 166 -5.01 16.31 0.85
CA ASP A 166 -5.48 15.06 0.25
C ASP A 166 -7.01 15.02 0.31
N ARG A 167 -7.61 14.18 -0.54
CA ARG A 167 -9.05 13.98 -0.59
C ARG A 167 -9.40 12.55 -0.99
N GLU A 168 -10.64 12.20 -0.72
CA GLU A 168 -11.26 11.03 -1.33
C GLU A 168 -11.31 11.21 -2.86
N VAL A 169 -10.78 10.22 -3.58
CA VAL A 169 -10.81 10.18 -5.06
C VAL A 169 -11.72 9.08 -5.58
N GLY A 170 -12.32 8.30 -4.68
CA GLY A 170 -13.30 7.24 -4.98
C GLY A 170 -12.64 5.93 -5.38
N LEU A 171 -11.44 5.63 -4.84
CA LEU A 171 -10.86 4.30 -4.99
C LEU A 171 -11.66 3.32 -4.13
N ARG A 172 -11.71 2.06 -4.58
CA ARG A 172 -12.51 1.06 -3.89
C ARG A 172 -11.95 0.76 -2.50
N SER A 173 -10.64 0.61 -2.38
CA SER A 173 -9.93 0.64 -1.11
C SER A 173 -9.06 1.89 -1.13
N GLU A 174 -9.21 2.78 -0.15
CA GLU A 174 -8.58 4.09 -0.16
C GLU A 174 -8.01 4.44 1.22
N ILE A 175 -6.81 5.01 1.24
CA ILE A 175 -6.24 5.67 2.42
C ILE A 175 -6.20 7.16 2.10
N VAL A 176 -6.77 7.98 2.97
CA VAL A 176 -6.81 9.45 2.85
C VAL A 176 -6.05 10.06 4.01
N ALA A 177 -5.08 10.93 3.73
CA ALA A 177 -4.48 11.76 4.77
C ALA A 177 -5.47 12.86 5.18
N GLU A 178 -5.78 12.96 6.48
CA GLU A 178 -6.68 14.01 7.02
C GLU A 178 -5.92 15.29 7.43
N ALA A 179 -4.59 15.30 7.27
CA ALA A 179 -3.73 16.49 7.37
C ALA A 179 -2.70 16.50 6.23
N ASN A 180 -2.17 17.67 5.88
CA ASN A 180 -1.13 17.83 4.87
C ASN A 180 0.25 17.51 5.49
N PRO A 181 0.99 16.49 4.99
CA PRO A 181 2.26 16.10 5.58
C PRO A 181 3.41 17.11 5.37
N TYR A 182 3.18 18.14 4.55
CA TYR A 182 4.17 19.16 4.20
C TYR A 182 3.96 20.50 4.91
N THR A 183 2.70 20.86 5.22
CA THR A 183 2.35 22.21 5.70
C THR A 183 1.66 22.22 7.07
N ASP A 184 1.04 21.11 7.50
CA ASP A 184 0.36 21.02 8.79
C ASP A 184 1.30 20.59 9.92
N ASN A 185 0.89 20.84 11.17
CA ASN A 185 1.63 20.40 12.34
C ASN A 185 1.36 18.91 12.64
N LEU A 186 2.38 18.08 12.45
CA LEU A 186 2.34 16.63 12.66
C LEU A 186 2.91 16.17 14.00
N GLY A 187 3.03 17.04 15.01
CA GLY A 187 3.57 16.68 16.32
C GLY A 187 2.82 15.55 17.04
N GLY A 188 1.58 15.27 16.64
CA GLY A 188 0.79 14.12 17.11
C GLY A 188 0.79 12.91 16.18
N GLY A 189 1.47 12.98 15.03
CA GLY A 189 1.36 12.03 13.92
C GLY A 189 0.54 12.57 12.75
N LEU A 190 0.49 11.79 11.67
CA LEU A 190 -0.38 12.02 10.52
C LEU A 190 -1.70 11.26 10.71
N PRO A 191 -2.85 11.95 10.88
CA PRO A 191 -4.14 11.27 10.87
C PRO A 191 -4.45 10.77 9.46
N VAL A 192 -4.86 9.51 9.35
CA VAL A 192 -5.37 8.94 8.10
C VAL A 192 -6.73 8.31 8.31
N ARG A 193 -7.52 8.22 7.24
CA ARG A 193 -8.75 7.43 7.20
C ARG A 193 -8.66 6.36 6.12
N VAL A 194 -9.01 5.13 6.49
CA VAL A 194 -9.13 3.98 5.58
C VAL A 194 -10.59 3.78 5.20
N LEU A 195 -10.84 3.67 3.90
CA LEU A 195 -12.15 3.51 3.31
C LEU A 195 -12.23 2.22 2.49
N LEU A 196 -13.39 1.59 2.51
CA LEU A 196 -13.78 0.52 1.59
C LEU A 196 -15.14 0.88 0.98
N ASP A 197 -15.20 0.92 -0.35
CA ASP A 197 -16.38 1.34 -1.11
C ASP A 197 -16.92 2.72 -0.66
N GLY A 198 -16.00 3.64 -0.29
CA GLY A 198 -16.33 4.98 0.21
C GLY A 198 -16.83 5.03 1.66
N LEU A 199 -16.83 3.92 2.38
CA LEU A 199 -17.26 3.84 3.78
C LEU A 199 -16.07 3.64 4.72
N PRO A 200 -16.08 4.23 5.93
CA PRO A 200 -15.07 3.95 6.95
C PRO A 200 -14.87 2.45 7.19
N ARG A 201 -13.62 2.02 7.28
CA ARG A 201 -13.25 0.63 7.53
C ARG A 201 -12.69 0.48 8.96
N PRO A 202 -13.54 0.19 9.96
CA PRO A 202 -13.08 0.04 11.34
C PRO A 202 -12.29 -1.25 11.55
N GLY A 203 -11.37 -1.25 12.53
CA GLY A 203 -10.52 -2.40 12.85
C GLY A 203 -9.58 -2.84 11.73
N ALA A 204 -9.34 -2.01 10.72
CA ALA A 204 -8.39 -2.29 9.65
C ALA A 204 -6.96 -2.10 10.13
N GLN A 205 -6.09 -3.06 9.80
CA GLN A 205 -4.65 -2.85 9.91
C GLN A 205 -4.15 -1.84 8.86
N VAL A 206 -3.30 -0.93 9.31
CA VAL A 206 -2.48 -0.04 8.49
C VAL A 206 -1.02 -0.35 8.82
N GLU A 207 -0.28 -0.86 7.85
CA GLU A 207 1.17 -1.03 7.95
C GLU A 207 1.85 0.26 7.52
N LEU A 208 2.63 0.86 8.41
CA LEU A 208 3.40 2.06 8.11
C LEU A 208 4.86 1.68 7.96
N PHE A 209 5.36 1.79 6.74
CA PHE A 209 6.77 1.71 6.39
C PHE A 209 7.36 3.11 6.48
N ALA A 210 8.41 3.28 7.29
CA ALA A 210 9.10 4.54 7.50
C ALA A 210 10.56 4.40 7.03
N ARG A 211 10.95 5.11 5.98
CA ARG A 211 12.32 5.16 5.47
C ARG A 211 13.03 6.40 6.01
N ALA A 212 14.06 6.17 6.81
CA ALA A 212 14.92 7.19 7.36
C ALA A 212 15.86 7.79 6.29
N PRO A 213 16.46 8.98 6.53
CA PRO A 213 17.41 9.60 5.61
C PRO A 213 18.64 8.75 5.26
N ASP A 214 19.02 7.80 6.11
CA ASP A 214 20.12 6.85 5.85
C ASP A 214 19.69 5.60 5.06
N GLY A 215 18.39 5.49 4.75
CA GLY A 215 17.78 4.41 3.98
C GLY A 215 17.30 3.22 4.82
N GLU A 216 17.44 3.24 6.14
CA GLU A 216 16.84 2.21 6.99
C GLU A 216 15.31 2.28 6.96
N VAL A 217 14.65 1.11 6.94
CA VAL A 217 13.19 1.01 6.88
C VAL A 217 12.65 0.30 8.11
N GLU A 218 11.85 1.01 8.89
CA GLU A 218 11.07 0.47 10.00
C GLU A 218 9.63 0.20 9.56
N VAL A 219 9.01 -0.85 10.08
CA VAL A 219 7.60 -1.17 9.82
C VAL A 219 6.85 -1.25 11.14
N THR A 220 5.77 -0.49 11.26
CA THR A 220 4.87 -0.48 12.42
C THR A 220 3.45 -0.81 12.00
N LEU A 221 2.69 -1.46 12.89
CA LEU A 221 1.30 -1.85 12.65
C LEU A 221 0.37 -0.95 13.47
N HIS A 222 -0.64 -0.40 12.81
CA HIS A 222 -1.65 0.45 13.41
C HIS A 222 -3.04 -0.11 13.11
N GLU A 223 -4.01 0.16 13.96
CA GLU A 223 -5.38 -0.27 13.77
C GLU A 223 -6.30 0.95 13.72
N THR A 224 -7.25 0.94 12.80
CA THR A 224 -8.23 2.04 12.66
C THR A 224 -9.35 1.94 13.69
N ASP A 225 -9.81 3.08 14.19
CA ASP A 225 -10.97 3.22 15.07
C ASP A 225 -12.34 2.97 14.37
N ALA A 226 -13.43 3.23 15.09
CA ALA A 226 -14.79 3.05 14.59
C ALA A 226 -15.13 3.92 13.37
N GLU A 227 -14.44 5.04 13.20
CA GLU A 227 -14.57 5.98 12.09
C GLU A 227 -13.54 5.72 10.97
N GLY A 228 -12.87 4.55 11.03
CA GLY A 228 -11.87 4.11 10.05
C GLY A 228 -10.58 4.92 10.13
N ARG A 229 -10.29 5.60 11.25
CA ARG A 229 -9.11 6.46 11.38
C ARG A 229 -7.98 5.82 12.16
N ALA A 230 -6.75 6.10 11.75
CA ALA A 230 -5.54 5.75 12.49
C ALA A 230 -4.63 6.97 12.60
N MET A 231 -3.89 7.08 13.70
CA MET A 231 -2.85 8.09 13.87
C MET A 231 -1.48 7.47 13.60
N LEU A 232 -0.83 7.90 12.52
CA LEU A 232 0.44 7.34 12.07
C LEU A 232 1.62 8.16 12.62
N PRO A 233 2.56 7.57 13.36
CA PRO A 233 3.73 8.29 13.84
C PRO A 233 4.63 8.67 12.67
N VAL A 234 4.98 9.96 12.57
CA VAL A 234 5.85 10.49 11.52
C VAL A 234 6.98 11.34 12.11
N GLN A 235 8.08 11.45 11.38
CA GLN A 235 9.32 12.12 11.77
C GLN A 235 9.78 13.03 10.62
N PRO A 236 10.34 14.21 10.91
CA PRO A 236 10.94 15.07 9.90
C PRO A 236 12.04 14.37 9.10
N GLY A 237 12.05 14.57 7.78
CA GLY A 237 13.03 14.02 6.85
C GLY A 237 12.78 12.57 6.42
N TYR A 238 11.69 11.94 6.85
CA TYR A 238 11.37 10.55 6.50
C TYR A 238 10.41 10.47 5.31
N GLU A 239 10.53 9.37 4.57
CA GLU A 239 9.56 8.95 3.56
C GLU A 239 8.69 7.81 4.10
N TYR A 240 7.43 7.79 3.69
CA TYR A 240 6.45 6.85 4.20
C TYR A 240 5.70 6.12 3.10
N LEU A 241 5.34 4.88 3.39
CA LEU A 241 4.29 4.11 2.73
C LEU A 241 3.33 3.60 3.79
N ALA A 242 2.06 3.98 3.71
CA ALA A 242 0.97 3.34 4.43
C ALA A 242 0.28 2.32 3.52
N ASP A 243 0.18 1.07 3.96
CA ASP A 243 -0.50 -0.03 3.27
C ASP A 243 -1.68 -0.54 4.09
N SER A 244 -2.81 -0.80 3.44
CA SER A 244 -3.95 -1.49 4.06
C SER A 244 -4.64 -2.36 3.03
N VAL A 245 -4.91 -3.62 3.40
CA VAL A 245 -5.48 -4.62 2.49
C VAL A 245 -6.83 -5.08 3.00
N ALA A 246 -7.85 -5.03 2.15
CA ALA A 246 -9.17 -5.60 2.40
C ALA A 246 -9.36 -6.91 1.63
N MET A 247 -10.17 -7.82 2.18
CA MET A 247 -10.49 -9.09 1.55
C MET A 247 -12.00 -9.20 1.34
N VAL A 248 -12.42 -9.40 0.09
CA VAL A 248 -13.84 -9.53 -0.28
C VAL A 248 -14.09 -10.94 -0.85
N PRO A 249 -15.14 -11.66 -0.41
CA PRO A 249 -15.48 -12.95 -0.97
C PRO A 249 -15.98 -12.82 -2.42
N LEU A 250 -15.58 -13.75 -3.28
CA LEU A 250 -16.07 -13.89 -4.66
C LEU A 250 -16.78 -15.23 -4.85
N ASP A 251 -17.76 -15.29 -5.74
CA ASP A 251 -18.34 -16.56 -6.18
C ASP A 251 -17.39 -17.27 -7.17
N PRO A 252 -16.82 -18.44 -6.80
CA PRO A 252 -15.89 -19.16 -7.66
C PRO A 252 -16.54 -19.70 -8.94
N GLN A 253 -17.88 -19.73 -9.07
CA GLN A 253 -18.54 -20.23 -10.28
C GLN A 253 -18.23 -19.39 -11.53
N SER A 254 -17.86 -18.12 -11.36
CA SER A 254 -17.58 -17.22 -12.49
C SER A 254 -16.24 -17.55 -13.18
N ASP A 255 -15.15 -17.65 -12.42
CA ASP A 255 -13.79 -17.82 -12.96
C ASP A 255 -12.82 -18.57 -12.02
N GLY A 256 -13.35 -19.20 -10.98
CA GLY A 256 -12.61 -19.95 -9.98
C GLY A 256 -11.94 -19.09 -8.90
N ALA A 257 -11.95 -17.75 -8.99
CA ALA A 257 -11.48 -16.91 -7.90
C ALA A 257 -12.47 -16.94 -6.73
N MET A 258 -11.97 -17.21 -5.53
CA MET A 258 -12.75 -17.35 -4.30
C MET A 258 -12.79 -16.07 -3.47
N TRP A 259 -11.81 -15.20 -3.71
CA TRP A 259 -11.48 -14.02 -2.91
C TRP A 259 -10.96 -12.89 -3.80
N HIS A 260 -11.13 -11.64 -3.35
CA HIS A 260 -10.59 -10.45 -3.96
C HIS A 260 -9.85 -9.63 -2.91
N SER A 261 -8.52 -9.59 -2.98
CA SER A 261 -7.70 -8.71 -2.13
C SER A 261 -7.58 -7.31 -2.75
N LEU A 262 -7.91 -6.28 -1.98
CA LEU A 262 -7.96 -4.88 -2.40
C LEU A 262 -6.89 -4.11 -1.62
N TRP A 263 -5.82 -3.72 -2.30
CA TRP A 263 -4.62 -3.14 -1.70
C TRP A 263 -4.64 -1.63 -1.83
N ALA A 264 -4.74 -0.91 -0.72
CA ALA A 264 -4.61 0.54 -0.69
C ALA A 264 -3.21 0.92 -0.23
N ALA A 265 -2.56 1.81 -0.98
CA ALA A 265 -1.24 2.34 -0.68
C ALA A 265 -1.27 3.87 -0.74
N LEU A 266 -0.68 4.52 0.27
CA LEU A 266 -0.46 5.96 0.29
C LEU A 266 1.01 6.25 0.58
N THR A 267 1.67 6.98 -0.30
CA THR A 267 3.05 7.45 -0.10
C THR A 267 3.12 8.96 0.04
N PHE A 268 4.06 9.41 0.87
CA PHE A 268 4.34 10.82 1.16
C PHE A 268 5.70 10.93 1.85
N ALA A 269 6.19 12.16 2.05
CA ALA A 269 7.30 12.44 2.94
C ALA A 269 6.91 13.52 3.95
N VAL A 270 7.65 13.60 5.05
CA VAL A 270 7.62 14.75 5.95
C VAL A 270 8.93 15.53 5.75
N PRO A 271 8.90 16.82 5.39
CA PRO A 271 10.10 17.61 5.20
C PRO A 271 11.04 17.56 6.43
N ALA A 272 12.34 17.66 6.18
CA ALA A 272 13.29 17.94 7.26
C ALA A 272 13.04 19.34 7.83
N GLU A 273 13.40 19.55 9.11
CA GLU A 273 13.43 20.89 9.72
C GLU A 273 14.48 21.82 9.08
#